data_AF-A0A349D9J7-F1
#
_entry.id   AF-A0A349D9J7-F1
#
_cell.length_a   1.000
_cell.length_b   1.000
_cell.length_c   1.000
_cell.angle_alpha   90.00
_cell.angle_beta   90.00
_cell.angle_gamma   90.00
#
_symmetry.space_group_name_H-M   'P 1'
#
loop_
_entity.id
_entity.type
_entity.pdbx_description
1 polymer ?
#
loop_
_entity_poly.entity_id
_entity_poly.type
_entity_poly.pdbx_seq_one_letter_code
_entity_poly.pdbx_strand_id
1 'polypeptide(L)'
;MGSFPSKKLNLSFLVDAEEDTTIIVLDEANLKELQKREELQADLAKLLDQWIVRLYEGVADDTSIVPPPTDESILEFTSVKVEKKLSLETHRTNLWLEFEKCSNFQFNTHILNEEGHGIIPVARNTAFSVDEGTVFHCYPTSKVIGEESIWTSLHFLIDQVLKSDEYERQYRSEREVDRITKKYRLEDEEFTNSLGLISKVFKHSKGFDLDFTETNDLFAACKMVGRFDGIDMVLPDKETSSNDELEEI
;
A
#
# COMPACT_ATOMS: atom_id res chain seq x y z
N MET A 1 -26.13 10.67 22.14
CA MET A 1 -27.01 11.45 21.25
C MET A 1 -26.14 12.34 20.40
N GLY A 2 -26.09 12.06 19.10
CA GLY A 2 -25.43 12.86 18.09
C GLY A 2 -26.00 12.41 16.76
N SER A 3 -27.12 13.02 16.38
CA SER A 3 -27.82 12.78 15.13
C SER A 3 -26.86 13.07 13.98
N PHE A 4 -26.44 12.05 13.24
CA PHE A 4 -25.80 12.26 11.93
C PHE A 4 -26.80 13.06 11.08
N PRO A 5 -26.41 14.22 10.51
CA PRO A 5 -27.27 14.90 9.57
C PRO A 5 -27.43 13.97 8.37
N SER A 6 -28.66 13.84 7.89
CA SER A 6 -29.02 13.08 6.68
C SER A 6 -27.97 13.31 5.60
N LYS A 7 -27.25 12.25 5.20
CA LYS A 7 -26.27 12.30 4.09
C LYS A 7 -26.98 12.91 2.88
N LYS A 8 -26.67 14.17 2.56
CA LYS A 8 -26.83 14.65 1.18
C LYS A 8 -25.80 13.87 0.37
N LEU A 9 -26.29 12.97 -0.47
CA LEU A 9 -25.47 12.22 -1.42
C LEU A 9 -24.94 13.24 -2.43
N ASN A 10 -23.64 13.47 -2.41
CA ASN A 10 -22.95 14.39 -3.32
C ASN A 10 -21.82 13.61 -4.00
N LEU A 11 -21.67 13.77 -5.31
CA LEU A 11 -20.49 13.28 -6.03
C LEU A 11 -19.31 14.19 -5.64
N SER A 12 -18.36 13.64 -4.88
CA SER A 12 -17.24 14.39 -4.31
C SER A 12 -15.92 13.74 -4.72
N PHE A 13 -14.92 14.55 -5.08
CA PHE A 13 -13.59 14.04 -5.43
C PHE A 13 -12.49 15.02 -5.00
N LEU A 14 -11.33 14.46 -4.68
CA LEU A 14 -10.09 15.18 -4.43
C LEU A 14 -9.38 15.39 -5.78
N VAL A 15 -8.88 16.59 -6.02
CA VAL A 15 -8.21 16.93 -7.29
C VAL A 15 -6.69 16.77 -7.22
N ASP A 16 -6.11 16.75 -6.02
CA ASP A 16 -4.70 16.41 -5.75
C ASP A 16 -4.52 16.46 -4.24
N ALA A 17 -3.91 15.48 -3.56
CA ALA A 17 -3.76 15.53 -2.11
C ALA A 17 -2.57 16.41 -1.69
N GLU A 18 -2.70 17.74 -1.83
CA GLU A 18 -1.76 18.73 -1.29
C GLU A 18 -2.41 19.61 -0.21
N GLU A 19 -1.63 20.35 0.59
CA GLU A 19 -2.15 21.22 1.65
C GLU A 19 -3.20 22.25 1.16
N ASP A 20 -3.18 22.58 -0.15
CA ASP A 20 -4.10 23.51 -0.82
C ASP A 20 -5.13 22.83 -1.75
N THR A 21 -5.53 21.58 -1.44
CA THR A 21 -6.53 20.86 -2.26
C THR A 21 -7.89 21.58 -2.26
N THR A 22 -8.39 21.95 -3.44
CA THR A 22 -9.78 22.39 -3.59
C THR A 22 -10.69 21.19 -3.87
N ILE A 23 -11.62 20.90 -2.96
CA ILE A 23 -12.67 19.90 -3.17
C ILE A 23 -13.77 20.53 -4.01
N ILE A 24 -13.95 20.03 -5.24
CA ILE A 24 -15.10 20.38 -6.07
C ILE A 24 -16.19 19.36 -5.80
N VAL A 25 -17.28 19.81 -5.19
CA VAL A 25 -18.46 18.99 -4.93
C VAL A 25 -19.50 19.29 -5.99
N LEU A 26 -19.87 18.29 -6.78
CA LEU A 26 -20.98 18.42 -7.72
C LEU A 26 -22.28 18.06 -7.00
N ASP A 27 -23.23 19.00 -7.04
CA ASP A 27 -24.57 18.77 -6.51
C ASP A 27 -25.35 17.82 -7.43
N GLU A 28 -25.60 16.61 -6.93
CA GLU A 28 -26.35 15.56 -7.64
C GLU A 28 -27.73 16.06 -8.07
N ALA A 29 -28.40 16.88 -7.26
CA ALA A 29 -29.71 17.40 -7.59
C ALA A 29 -29.68 18.25 -8.86
N ASN A 30 -28.64 19.08 -9.02
CA ASN A 30 -28.47 19.88 -10.23
C ASN A 30 -28.17 19.01 -11.45
N LEU A 31 -27.35 17.97 -11.30
CA LEU A 31 -27.07 17.03 -12.39
C LEU A 31 -28.32 16.25 -12.82
N LYS A 32 -29.15 15.82 -11.87
CA LYS A 32 -30.47 15.21 -12.13
C LYS A 32 -31.43 16.15 -12.84
N GLU A 33 -31.40 17.45 -12.54
CA GLU A 33 -32.20 18.44 -13.29
C GLU A 33 -31.67 18.66 -14.72
N LEU A 34 -30.35 18.63 -14.93
CA LEU A 34 -29.75 18.68 -16.27
C LEU A 34 -30.08 17.43 -17.09
N GLN A 35 -30.12 16.26 -16.46
CA GLN A 35 -30.50 14.98 -17.06
C GLN A 35 -31.90 15.02 -17.70
N LYS A 36 -32.84 15.76 -17.10
CA LYS A 36 -34.22 15.91 -17.60
C LYS A 36 -34.33 16.77 -18.86
N ARG A 37 -33.28 17.52 -19.20
CA ARG A 37 -33.24 18.39 -20.38
C ARG A 37 -32.66 17.61 -21.55
N GLU A 38 -33.51 17.16 -22.47
CA GLU A 38 -33.12 16.35 -23.63
C GLU A 38 -31.96 17.01 -24.42
N GLU A 39 -31.97 18.34 -24.54
CA GLU A 39 -30.94 19.09 -25.26
C GLU A 39 -29.54 19.02 -24.61
N LEU A 40 -29.45 18.67 -23.33
CA LEU A 40 -28.19 18.58 -22.58
C LEU A 40 -27.73 17.14 -22.33
N GLN A 41 -28.56 16.14 -22.62
CA GLN A 41 -28.24 14.74 -22.32
C GLN A 41 -26.97 14.24 -23.01
N ALA A 42 -26.73 14.67 -24.26
CA ALA A 42 -25.54 14.27 -25.00
C ALA A 42 -24.25 14.83 -24.36
N ASP A 43 -24.28 16.09 -23.94
CA ASP A 43 -23.15 16.73 -23.26
C ASP A 43 -22.92 16.13 -21.88
N LEU A 44 -24.00 15.87 -21.13
CA LEU A 44 -23.93 15.23 -19.82
C LEU A 44 -23.35 13.81 -19.92
N ALA A 45 -23.81 13.00 -20.89
CA ALA A 45 -23.28 11.67 -21.13
C ALA A 45 -21.77 11.70 -21.42
N LYS A 46 -21.32 12.66 -22.25
CA LYS A 46 -19.90 12.83 -22.56
C LYS A 46 -19.07 13.20 -21.33
N LEU A 47 -19.59 14.09 -20.48
CA LEU A 47 -18.91 14.48 -19.24
C LEU A 47 -18.82 13.32 -18.26
N LEU A 48 -19.90 12.55 -18.09
CA LEU A 48 -19.89 11.34 -17.26
C LEU A 48 -18.90 10.31 -17.79
N ASP A 49 -18.84 10.12 -19.10
CA ASP A 49 -17.88 9.20 -19.71
C ASP A 49 -16.44 9.59 -19.42
N GLN A 50 -16.12 10.87 -19.55
CA GLN A 50 -14.79 11.38 -19.21
C GLN A 50 -14.48 11.18 -17.73
N TRP A 51 -15.47 11.43 -16.87
CA TRP A 51 -15.31 11.27 -15.43
C TRP A 51 -15.09 9.81 -15.02
N ILE A 52 -15.87 8.88 -15.56
CA ILE A 52 -15.71 7.43 -15.35
C ILE A 52 -14.32 7.00 -15.80
N VAL A 53 -13.88 7.39 -17.00
CA VAL A 53 -12.52 7.06 -17.48
C VAL A 53 -11.45 7.55 -16.52
N ARG A 54 -11.56 8.78 -16.01
CA ARG A 54 -10.58 9.34 -15.06
C ARG A 54 -10.53 8.59 -13.73
N LEU A 55 -11.68 8.15 -13.22
CA LEU A 55 -11.70 7.32 -12.01
C LEU A 55 -10.99 5.99 -12.23
N TYR A 56 -11.27 5.33 -13.34
CA TYR A 56 -10.65 4.05 -13.68
C TYR A 56 -9.14 4.19 -13.95
N GLU A 57 -8.71 5.24 -14.66
CA GLU A 57 -7.29 5.57 -14.85
C GLU A 57 -6.58 5.80 -13.50
N GLY A 58 -7.19 6.58 -12.59
CA GLY A 58 -6.62 6.82 -11.27
C GLY A 58 -6.41 5.53 -10.45
N VAL A 59 -7.40 4.63 -10.44
CA VAL A 59 -7.26 3.34 -9.76
C VAL A 59 -6.21 2.44 -10.43
N ALA A 60 -6.13 2.46 -11.76
CA ALA A 60 -5.15 1.66 -12.50
C ALA A 60 -3.71 2.13 -12.27
N ASP A 61 -3.48 3.44 -12.13
CA ASP A 61 -2.15 4.00 -11.85
C ASP A 61 -1.69 3.70 -10.41
N ASP A 62 -2.63 3.61 -9.46
CA ASP A 62 -2.33 3.41 -8.04
C ASP A 62 -2.34 1.94 -7.57
N THR A 63 -2.82 1.01 -8.39
CA THR A 63 -2.87 -0.39 -7.99
C THR A 63 -1.54 -1.11 -8.15
N SER A 64 -1.20 -1.93 -7.16
CA SER A 64 -0.04 -2.83 -7.22
C SER A 64 -0.34 -4.14 -7.94
N ILE A 65 -1.59 -4.33 -8.38
CA ILE A 65 -2.09 -5.58 -8.95
C ILE A 65 -2.01 -5.55 -10.47
N VAL A 66 -1.42 -6.61 -11.04
CA VAL A 66 -1.38 -6.81 -12.49
C VAL A 66 -2.76 -7.31 -12.95
N PRO A 67 -3.39 -6.66 -13.96
CA PRO A 67 -4.64 -7.14 -14.51
C PRO A 67 -4.50 -8.58 -15.03
N PRO A 68 -5.51 -9.44 -14.81
CA PRO A 68 -5.50 -10.78 -15.37
C PRO A 68 -5.46 -10.73 -16.91
N PRO A 69 -4.88 -11.75 -17.57
CA PRO A 69 -4.93 -11.85 -19.03
C PRO A 69 -6.38 -11.94 -19.50
N THR A 70 -6.75 -11.13 -20.49
CA THR A 70 -8.11 -11.05 -21.03
C THR A 70 -8.45 -12.31 -21.84
N ASP A 71 -9.59 -12.93 -21.52
CA ASP A 71 -10.14 -14.08 -22.24
C ASP A 71 -11.06 -13.64 -23.39
N GLU A 72 -11.93 -12.66 -23.16
CA GLU A 72 -12.89 -12.17 -24.15
C GLU A 72 -13.07 -10.64 -24.09
N SER A 73 -13.37 -10.04 -25.25
CA SER A 73 -13.68 -8.60 -25.33
C SER A 73 -15.18 -8.38 -25.47
N ILE A 74 -15.71 -7.41 -24.73
CA ILE A 74 -17.13 -7.05 -24.77
C ILE A 74 -17.37 -5.76 -25.55
N LEU A 75 -18.50 -5.72 -26.27
CA LEU A 75 -18.89 -4.62 -27.14
C LEU A 75 -20.25 -4.03 -26.72
N GLU A 76 -20.52 -2.80 -27.17
CA GLU A 76 -21.84 -2.18 -26.99
C GLU A 76 -22.97 -3.04 -27.55
N PHE A 77 -24.12 -2.99 -26.88
CA PHE A 77 -25.35 -3.68 -27.28
C PHE A 77 -25.23 -5.22 -27.36
N THR A 78 -24.23 -5.79 -26.69
CA THR A 78 -24.08 -7.22 -26.55
C THR A 78 -24.67 -7.70 -25.22
N SER A 79 -25.19 -8.92 -25.25
CA SER A 79 -25.50 -9.66 -24.03
C SER A 79 -24.45 -10.75 -23.87
N VAL A 80 -23.74 -10.76 -22.74
CA VAL A 80 -22.62 -11.66 -22.50
C VAL A 80 -23.00 -12.55 -21.32
N LYS A 81 -23.03 -13.86 -21.57
CA LYS A 81 -23.26 -14.86 -20.54
C LYS A 81 -21.91 -15.44 -20.13
N VAL A 82 -21.56 -15.24 -18.86
CA VAL A 82 -20.31 -15.74 -18.27
C VAL A 82 -20.54 -17.20 -17.88
N GLU A 83 -20.17 -18.14 -18.75
CA GLU A 83 -20.40 -19.57 -18.51
C GLU A 83 -19.34 -20.24 -17.62
N LYS A 84 -18.20 -19.57 -17.44
CA LYS A 84 -17.09 -19.93 -16.55
C LYS A 84 -16.46 -18.65 -16.04
N LYS A 85 -15.62 -18.70 -15.00
CA LYS A 85 -14.82 -17.54 -14.59
C LYS A 85 -14.00 -17.05 -15.78
N LEU A 86 -14.25 -15.81 -16.22
CA LEU A 86 -13.62 -15.16 -17.36
C LEU A 86 -13.06 -13.80 -16.96
N SER A 87 -11.95 -13.43 -17.56
CA SER A 87 -11.49 -12.04 -17.61
C SER A 87 -12.00 -11.38 -18.88
N LEU A 88 -12.85 -10.37 -18.73
CA LEU A 88 -13.45 -9.59 -19.81
C LEU A 88 -12.77 -8.25 -19.94
N GLU A 89 -12.64 -7.74 -21.17
CA GLU A 89 -12.15 -6.38 -21.43
C GLU A 89 -13.16 -5.55 -22.22
N THR A 90 -13.43 -4.34 -21.75
CA THR A 90 -14.15 -3.34 -22.55
C THR A 90 -13.22 -2.77 -23.61
N HIS A 91 -13.71 -2.59 -24.84
CA HIS A 91 -12.88 -1.99 -25.88
C HIS A 91 -13.04 -0.46 -25.95
N ARG A 92 -13.61 0.06 -27.05
CA ARG A 92 -13.44 1.45 -27.51
C ARG A 92 -14.27 2.48 -26.73
N THR A 93 -15.23 2.02 -25.94
CA THR A 93 -16.25 2.86 -25.32
C THR A 93 -16.54 2.40 -23.91
N ASN A 94 -17.04 3.34 -23.11
CA ASN A 94 -17.51 3.04 -21.78
C ASN A 94 -18.84 2.28 -21.88
N LEU A 95 -18.97 1.26 -21.05
CA LEU A 95 -20.12 0.38 -21.04
C LEU A 95 -20.76 0.39 -19.67
N TRP A 96 -22.09 0.44 -19.68
CA TRP A 96 -22.92 0.19 -18.52
C TRP A 96 -23.36 -1.26 -18.57
N LEU A 97 -22.88 -2.05 -17.63
CA LEU A 97 -23.14 -3.47 -17.53
C LEU A 97 -24.32 -3.68 -16.60
N GLU A 98 -25.49 -3.97 -17.16
CA GLU A 98 -26.68 -4.34 -16.40
C GLU A 98 -26.70 -5.84 -16.15
N PHE A 99 -27.02 -6.25 -14.93
CA PHE A 99 -27.09 -7.66 -14.52
C PHE A 99 -28.16 -7.88 -13.45
N GLU A 100 -28.80 -9.04 -13.47
CA GLU A 100 -29.75 -9.45 -12.43
C GLU A 100 -29.07 -10.02 -11.19
N LYS A 101 -27.98 -10.76 -11.40
CA LYS A 101 -27.15 -11.35 -10.35
C LYS A 101 -25.72 -11.39 -10.83
N CYS A 102 -24.83 -10.82 -10.03
CA CYS A 102 -23.39 -10.90 -10.24
C CYS A 102 -22.73 -11.34 -8.94
N SER A 103 -21.96 -12.41 -9.01
CA SER A 103 -21.09 -12.87 -7.92
C SER A 103 -19.65 -12.48 -8.24
N ASN A 104 -18.96 -11.90 -7.26
CA ASN A 104 -17.54 -11.54 -7.32
C ASN A 104 -17.14 -10.79 -8.61
N PHE A 105 -17.85 -9.70 -8.93
CA PHE A 105 -17.33 -8.74 -9.90
C PHE A 105 -16.03 -8.17 -9.32
N GLN A 106 -14.93 -8.29 -10.05
CA GLN A 106 -13.62 -7.84 -9.65
C GLN A 106 -13.00 -7.01 -10.77
N PHE A 107 -12.91 -5.70 -10.57
CA PHE A 107 -12.06 -4.86 -11.41
C PHE A 107 -10.65 -4.78 -10.81
N ASN A 108 -9.63 -4.97 -11.66
CA ASN A 108 -8.22 -5.07 -11.26
C ASN A 108 -7.99 -5.97 -10.03
N THR A 109 -8.82 -7.00 -9.88
CA THR A 109 -8.87 -7.98 -8.77
C THR A 109 -9.33 -7.46 -7.38
N HIS A 110 -9.70 -6.17 -7.22
CA HIS A 110 -9.96 -5.59 -5.88
C HIS A 110 -11.30 -4.86 -5.72
N ILE A 111 -11.91 -4.29 -6.77
CA ILE A 111 -13.24 -3.67 -6.64
C ILE A 111 -14.28 -4.79 -6.60
N LEU A 112 -14.85 -5.01 -5.41
CA LEU A 112 -15.78 -6.10 -5.13
C LEU A 112 -17.23 -5.58 -5.16
N ASN A 113 -18.03 -6.13 -6.05
CA ASN A 113 -19.47 -5.92 -5.96
C ASN A 113 -20.10 -6.78 -4.85
N GLU A 114 -21.05 -6.19 -4.12
CA GLU A 114 -21.94 -6.93 -3.24
C GLU A 114 -22.97 -7.67 -4.09
N GLU A 115 -23.33 -8.90 -3.71
CA GLU A 115 -24.28 -9.73 -4.44
C GLU A 115 -25.60 -8.98 -4.70
N GLY A 116 -26.00 -8.83 -5.97
CA GLY A 116 -27.22 -8.09 -6.27
C GLY A 116 -27.55 -7.93 -7.75
N HIS A 117 -28.65 -7.21 -7.96
CA HIS A 117 -29.09 -6.69 -9.26
C HIS A 117 -28.59 -5.24 -9.39
N GLY A 118 -28.22 -4.83 -10.58
CA GLY A 118 -27.81 -3.45 -10.80
C GLY A 118 -27.21 -3.20 -12.17
N ILE A 119 -26.72 -1.97 -12.33
CA ILE A 119 -25.98 -1.53 -13.49
C ILE A 119 -24.66 -0.94 -13.02
N ILE A 120 -23.53 -1.31 -13.64
CA ILE A 120 -22.21 -0.79 -13.26
C ILE A 120 -21.57 -0.11 -14.47
N PRO A 121 -21.13 1.15 -14.34
CA PRO A 121 -20.34 1.79 -15.37
C PRO A 121 -18.92 1.21 -15.38
N VAL A 122 -18.43 0.85 -16.55
CA VAL A 122 -17.08 0.35 -16.79
C VAL A 122 -16.44 1.20 -17.88
N ALA A 123 -15.26 1.77 -17.59
CA ALA A 123 -14.53 2.57 -18.56
C ALA A 123 -14.08 1.72 -19.75
N ARG A 124 -13.72 2.36 -20.86
CA ARG A 124 -13.04 1.72 -22.00
C ARG A 124 -11.68 1.10 -21.61
N ASN A 125 -11.22 0.11 -22.37
CA ASN A 125 -9.93 -0.60 -22.17
C ASN A 125 -9.71 -1.10 -20.75
N THR A 126 -10.79 -1.56 -20.11
CA THR A 126 -10.80 -1.98 -18.73
C THR A 126 -11.01 -3.48 -18.65
N ALA A 127 -10.06 -4.17 -18.01
CA ALA A 127 -10.17 -5.58 -17.71
C ALA A 127 -10.86 -5.82 -16.35
N PHE A 128 -11.78 -6.76 -16.30
CA PHE A 128 -12.47 -7.17 -15.09
C PHE A 128 -12.79 -8.66 -15.13
N SER A 129 -12.86 -9.30 -13.98
CA SER A 129 -13.22 -10.71 -13.86
C SER A 129 -14.53 -10.90 -13.13
N VAL A 130 -15.29 -11.91 -13.55
CA VAL A 130 -16.62 -12.22 -13.00
C VAL A 130 -16.76 -13.73 -12.85
N ASP A 131 -17.43 -14.17 -11.80
CA ASP A 131 -17.73 -15.59 -11.62
C ASP A 131 -18.87 -16.07 -12.54
N GLU A 132 -18.94 -17.40 -12.69
CA GLU A 132 -19.90 -18.07 -13.57
C GLU A 132 -21.37 -17.76 -13.23
N GLY A 133 -22.22 -17.76 -14.25
CA GLY A 133 -23.67 -17.59 -14.11
C GLY A 133 -24.17 -16.15 -14.25
N THR A 134 -23.27 -15.17 -14.39
CA THR A 134 -23.65 -13.77 -14.61
C THR A 134 -24.00 -13.52 -16.07
N VAL A 135 -25.09 -12.78 -16.31
CA VAL A 135 -25.47 -12.27 -17.63
C VAL A 135 -25.39 -10.76 -17.61
N PHE A 136 -24.60 -10.19 -18.51
CA PHE A 136 -24.50 -8.75 -18.70
C PHE A 136 -25.27 -8.30 -19.92
N HIS A 137 -26.05 -7.24 -19.79
CA HIS A 137 -26.54 -6.44 -20.90
C HIS A 137 -25.73 -5.14 -20.97
N CYS A 138 -25.05 -4.91 -22.10
CA CYS A 138 -24.09 -3.83 -22.23
C CYS A 138 -24.69 -2.62 -22.97
N TYR A 139 -24.75 -1.46 -22.32
CA TYR A 139 -25.30 -0.23 -22.90
C TYR A 139 -24.26 0.90 -22.92
N PRO A 140 -24.25 1.76 -23.96
CA PRO A 140 -23.47 3.00 -23.89
C PRO A 140 -24.17 4.02 -22.97
N THR A 141 -23.40 4.99 -22.45
CA THR A 141 -23.91 6.05 -21.56
C THR A 141 -25.09 6.81 -22.16
N SER A 142 -25.05 7.07 -23.46
CA SER A 142 -26.14 7.77 -24.19
C SER A 142 -27.51 7.07 -24.12
N LYS A 143 -27.55 5.77 -23.79
CA LYS A 143 -28.79 4.99 -23.70
C LYS A 143 -29.37 4.96 -22.30
N VAL A 144 -28.52 4.99 -21.29
CA VAL A 144 -28.92 4.91 -19.88
C VAL A 144 -28.98 6.28 -19.22
N ILE A 145 -28.48 7.33 -19.87
CA ILE A 145 -28.41 8.69 -19.32
C ILE A 145 -29.78 9.24 -18.90
N GLY A 146 -30.90 8.69 -19.36
CA GLY A 146 -32.23 9.10 -18.93
C GLY A 146 -32.74 8.40 -17.66
N GLU A 147 -32.04 7.38 -17.17
CA GLU A 147 -32.49 6.53 -16.07
C GLU A 147 -32.01 7.05 -14.71
N GLU A 148 -32.81 6.88 -13.67
CA GLU A 148 -32.42 7.29 -12.31
C GLU A 148 -31.41 6.30 -11.68
N SER A 149 -31.41 5.05 -12.15
CA SER A 149 -30.51 3.96 -11.74
C SER A 149 -29.03 4.35 -11.84
N ILE A 150 -28.66 5.16 -12.84
CA ILE A 150 -27.27 5.55 -13.10
C ILE A 150 -26.64 6.24 -11.89
N TRP A 151 -27.41 7.05 -11.15
CA TRP A 151 -26.86 7.81 -10.01
C TRP A 151 -26.47 6.89 -8.87
N THR A 152 -27.32 5.91 -8.57
CA THR A 152 -27.03 4.86 -7.59
C THR A 152 -25.76 4.11 -7.96
N SER A 153 -25.59 3.81 -9.25
CA SER A 153 -24.41 3.13 -9.78
C SER A 153 -23.14 3.97 -9.71
N LEU A 154 -23.22 5.28 -9.92
CA LEU A 154 -22.07 6.18 -9.79
C LEU A 154 -21.64 6.33 -8.32
N HIS A 155 -22.59 6.41 -7.39
CA HIS A 155 -22.27 6.36 -5.95
C HIS A 155 -21.62 5.05 -5.54
N PHE A 156 -22.15 3.96 -6.07
CA PHE A 156 -21.55 2.65 -5.87
C PHE A 156 -20.12 2.61 -6.40
N LEU A 157 -19.87 3.09 -7.61
CA LEU A 157 -18.52 3.17 -8.18
C LEU A 157 -17.58 3.98 -7.27
N ILE A 158 -18.01 5.13 -6.76
CA ILE A 158 -17.18 5.94 -5.84
C ILE A 158 -16.83 5.16 -4.58
N ASP A 159 -17.80 4.51 -3.94
CA ASP A 159 -17.57 3.72 -2.73
C ASP A 159 -16.54 2.61 -2.99
N GLN A 160 -16.60 1.98 -4.17
CA GLN A 160 -15.65 0.96 -4.58
C GLN A 160 -14.25 1.51 -4.85
N VAL A 161 -14.13 2.69 -5.49
CA VAL A 161 -12.85 3.36 -5.69
C VAL A 161 -12.19 3.69 -4.34
N LEU A 162 -12.96 4.17 -3.36
CA LEU A 162 -12.45 4.46 -2.02
C LEU A 162 -12.02 3.19 -1.27
N LYS A 163 -12.79 2.10 -1.40
CA LYS A 163 -12.41 0.79 -0.84
C LYS A 163 -11.12 0.25 -1.46
N SER A 164 -10.94 0.45 -2.76
CA SER A 164 -9.71 0.10 -3.47
C SER A 164 -8.50 0.87 -2.92
N ASP A 165 -8.63 2.18 -2.77
CA ASP A 165 -7.55 3.03 -2.26
C ASP A 165 -7.16 2.63 -0.82
N GLU A 166 -8.14 2.38 0.04
CA GLU A 166 -7.90 1.89 1.41
C GLU A 166 -7.18 0.53 1.42
N TYR A 167 -7.56 -0.38 0.52
CA TYR A 167 -6.88 -1.68 0.36
C TYR A 167 -5.41 -1.50 -0.05
N GLU A 168 -5.13 -0.70 -1.08
CA GLU A 168 -3.75 -0.46 -1.54
C GLU A 168 -2.91 0.24 -0.47
N ARG A 169 -3.51 1.17 0.29
CA ARG A 169 -2.84 1.81 1.43
C ARG A 169 -2.43 0.80 2.49
N GLN A 170 -3.32 -0.12 2.86
CA GLN A 170 -3.04 -1.19 3.82
C GLN A 170 -1.96 -2.12 3.28
N TYR A 171 -2.07 -2.56 2.03
CA TYR A 171 -1.09 -3.43 1.39
C TYR A 171 0.31 -2.81 1.31
N ARG A 172 0.41 -1.53 0.93
CA ARG A 172 1.67 -0.78 0.92
C ARG A 172 2.27 -0.67 2.32
N SER A 173 1.44 -0.43 3.34
CA SER A 173 1.87 -0.37 4.75
C SER A 173 2.43 -1.71 5.23
N GLU A 174 1.74 -2.82 4.94
CA GLU A 174 2.18 -4.17 5.31
C GLU A 174 3.51 -4.53 4.63
N ARG A 175 3.63 -4.26 3.32
CA ARG A 175 4.90 -4.46 2.60
C ARG A 175 6.06 -3.66 3.18
N GLU A 176 5.79 -2.44 3.65
CA GLU A 176 6.84 -1.61 4.26
C GLU A 176 7.27 -2.16 5.62
N VAL A 177 6.32 -2.65 6.43
CA VAL A 177 6.63 -3.36 7.68
C VAL A 177 7.49 -4.60 7.41
N ASP A 178 7.13 -5.40 6.40
CA ASP A 178 7.91 -6.58 6.01
C ASP A 178 9.33 -6.21 5.54
N ARG A 179 9.44 -5.15 4.73
CA ARG A 179 10.73 -4.64 4.24
C ARG A 179 11.64 -4.23 5.40
N ILE A 180 11.11 -3.47 6.36
CA ILE A 180 11.84 -3.01 7.54
C ILE A 180 12.24 -4.20 8.42
N THR A 181 11.31 -5.12 8.68
CA THR A 181 11.57 -6.32 9.48
C THR A 181 12.69 -7.17 8.86
N LYS A 182 12.64 -7.39 7.55
CA LYS A 182 13.69 -8.12 6.83
C LYS A 182 15.03 -7.40 6.88
N LYS A 183 15.04 -6.07 6.77
CA LYS A 183 16.27 -5.26 6.87
C LYS A 183 16.93 -5.43 8.24
N TYR A 184 16.19 -5.25 9.34
CA TYR A 184 16.75 -5.40 10.69
C TYR A 184 17.21 -6.83 10.97
N ARG A 185 16.50 -7.85 10.47
CA ARG A 185 16.95 -9.24 10.61
C ARG A 185 18.30 -9.48 9.94
N LEU A 186 18.51 -8.92 8.75
CA LEU A 186 19.80 -9.01 8.05
C LEU A 186 20.91 -8.28 8.80
N GLU A 187 20.64 -7.09 9.34
CA GLU A 187 21.59 -6.34 10.17
C GLU A 187 21.98 -7.12 11.44
N ASP A 188 21.00 -7.77 12.10
CA ASP A 188 21.25 -8.63 13.27
C ASP A 188 22.06 -9.88 12.92
N GLU A 189 21.78 -10.51 11.77
CA GLU A 189 22.55 -11.65 11.25
C GLU A 189 24.00 -11.23 10.96
N GLU A 190 24.24 -10.08 10.33
CA GLU A 190 25.57 -9.51 10.07
C GLU A 190 26.31 -9.16 11.36
N PHE A 191 25.63 -8.55 12.32
CA PHE A 191 26.19 -8.23 13.63
C PHE A 191 26.57 -9.50 14.40
N THR A 192 25.70 -10.51 14.42
CA THR A 192 25.96 -11.80 15.06
C THR A 192 27.13 -12.52 14.41
N ASN A 193 27.21 -12.52 13.07
CA ASN A 193 28.33 -13.07 12.33
C ASN A 193 29.64 -12.34 12.66
N SER A 194 29.60 -11.02 12.79
CA SER A 194 30.76 -10.20 13.18
C SER A 194 31.23 -10.52 14.60
N LEU A 195 30.32 -10.67 15.56
CA LEU A 195 30.63 -11.15 16.92
C LEU A 195 31.21 -12.58 16.91
N GLY A 196 30.68 -13.45 16.06
CA GLY A 196 31.21 -14.80 15.82
C GLY A 196 32.64 -14.80 15.27
N LEU A 197 33.00 -13.82 14.44
CA LEU A 197 34.37 -13.64 13.96
C LEU A 197 35.29 -13.08 15.05
N ILE A 198 34.84 -12.07 15.80
CA ILE A 198 35.60 -11.47 16.92
C ILE A 198 35.89 -12.54 17.99
N SER A 199 34.89 -13.32 18.39
CA SER A 199 35.04 -14.39 19.38
C SER A 199 36.01 -15.50 18.95
N LYS A 200 36.18 -15.75 17.64
CA LYS A 200 37.19 -16.69 17.12
C LYS A 200 38.62 -16.16 17.21
N VAL A 201 38.81 -14.83 17.17
CA VAL A 201 40.11 -14.18 17.38
C VAL A 201 40.51 -14.26 18.86
N PHE A 202 39.54 -14.12 19.76
CA PHE A 202 39.72 -14.42 21.19
C PHE A 202 39.77 -15.93 21.42
N LYS A 203 40.90 -16.56 21.07
CA LYS A 203 41.17 -17.95 21.45
C LYS A 203 40.97 -18.13 22.95
N HIS A 204 40.22 -19.17 23.33
CA HIS A 204 40.28 -19.77 24.67
C HIS A 204 41.70 -20.30 24.89
N SER A 205 42.63 -19.44 25.32
CA SER A 205 43.97 -19.85 25.71
C SER A 205 44.20 -19.42 27.15
N LYS A 206 44.01 -20.41 28.03
CA LYS A 206 44.25 -20.44 29.49
C LYS A 206 43.35 -19.48 30.29
N GLY A 207 42.74 -20.03 31.32
CA GLY A 207 41.93 -19.28 32.28
C GLY A 207 42.70 -18.05 32.74
N PHE A 208 42.09 -16.89 32.54
CA PHE A 208 42.57 -15.64 33.08
C PHE A 208 42.38 -15.72 34.59
N ASP A 209 43.46 -15.93 35.34
CA ASP A 209 43.41 -15.94 36.80
C ASP A 209 43.38 -14.47 37.26
N LEU A 210 42.17 -13.99 37.56
CA LEU A 210 41.92 -12.62 37.99
C LEU A 210 42.33 -12.47 39.46
N ASP A 211 43.53 -11.94 39.68
CA ASP A 211 44.06 -11.64 41.01
C ASP A 211 43.83 -10.15 41.34
N PHE A 212 42.73 -9.85 42.03
CA PHE A 212 42.32 -8.49 42.42
C PHE A 212 42.98 -7.97 43.71
N THR A 213 44.17 -8.48 44.04
CA THR A 213 44.88 -8.11 45.28
C THR A 213 45.65 -6.78 45.17
N GLU A 214 45.81 -6.24 43.95
CA GLU A 214 46.52 -5.00 43.64
C GLU A 214 45.61 -3.77 43.81
N THR A 215 46.11 -2.71 44.47
CA THR A 215 45.34 -1.48 44.78
C THR A 215 45.39 -0.42 43.69
N ASN A 216 46.23 -0.59 42.66
CA ASN A 216 46.35 0.34 41.54
C ASN A 216 45.79 -0.29 40.26
N ASP A 217 44.63 0.20 39.81
CA ASP A 217 43.90 -0.33 38.66
C ASP A 217 44.73 -0.33 37.36
N LEU A 218 45.58 0.67 37.17
CA LEU A 218 46.42 0.78 35.97
C LEU A 218 47.56 -0.25 36.00
N PHE A 219 48.21 -0.42 37.15
CA PHE A 219 49.25 -1.42 37.31
C PHE A 219 48.68 -2.84 37.26
N ALA A 220 47.51 -3.07 37.84
CA ALA A 220 46.80 -4.34 37.75
C ALA A 220 46.48 -4.71 36.28
N ALA A 221 46.01 -3.74 35.49
CA ALA A 221 45.78 -3.92 34.05
C ALA A 221 47.08 -4.24 33.30
N CYS A 222 48.17 -3.52 33.56
CA CYS A 222 49.47 -3.82 32.97
C CYS A 222 49.95 -5.22 33.37
N LYS A 223 49.91 -5.57 34.66
CA LYS A 223 50.34 -6.87 35.21
C LYS A 223 49.55 -8.03 34.59
N MET A 224 48.25 -7.85 34.36
CA MET A 224 47.41 -8.82 33.66
C MET A 224 47.88 -9.06 32.22
N VAL A 225 48.22 -8.00 31.49
CA VAL A 225 48.76 -8.10 30.12
C VAL A 225 50.15 -8.74 30.11
N GLY A 226 51.06 -8.33 31.02
CA GLY A 226 52.40 -8.92 31.09
C GLY A 226 52.38 -10.41 31.46
N ARG A 227 51.52 -10.83 32.39
CA ARG A 227 51.34 -12.26 32.73
C ARG A 227 50.87 -13.09 31.54
N PHE A 228 50.04 -12.53 30.67
CA PHE A 228 49.62 -13.22 29.44
C PHE A 228 50.81 -13.55 28.52
N ASP A 229 51.80 -12.67 28.46
CA ASP A 229 53.05 -12.87 27.71
C ASP A 229 54.17 -13.55 28.52
N GLY A 230 53.87 -14.03 29.73
CA GLY A 230 54.84 -14.71 30.61
C GLY A 230 55.86 -13.78 31.30
N ILE A 231 55.57 -12.48 31.36
CA ILE A 231 56.38 -11.46 32.01
C ILE A 231 55.87 -11.25 33.44
N ASP A 232 56.72 -11.47 34.44
CA ASP A 232 56.38 -11.19 35.84
C ASP A 232 56.73 -9.74 36.18
N MET A 233 55.70 -8.92 36.41
CA MET A 233 55.85 -7.51 36.74
C MET A 233 55.58 -7.29 38.23
N VAL A 234 56.54 -6.64 38.89
CA VAL A 234 56.49 -6.28 40.30
C VAL A 234 56.50 -4.75 40.38
N LEU A 235 55.62 -4.20 41.22
CA LEU A 235 55.65 -2.76 41.53
C LEU A 235 57.01 -2.47 42.16
N PRO A 236 57.74 -1.44 41.70
CA PRO A 236 58.93 -0.99 42.41
C PRO A 236 58.56 -0.68 43.85
N ASP A 237 59.41 -1.07 44.81
CA ASP A 237 59.25 -0.63 46.19
C ASP A 237 59.13 0.90 46.18
N LYS A 238 58.14 1.45 46.89
CA LYS A 238 58.03 2.91 47.04
C LYS A 238 59.34 3.41 47.65
N GLU A 239 60.22 3.96 46.82
CA GLU A 239 61.39 4.68 47.31
C GLU A 239 60.87 5.78 48.22
N THR A 240 61.12 5.62 49.52
CA THR A 240 60.78 6.59 50.57
C THR A 240 61.88 7.65 50.70
N SER A 241 62.52 7.99 49.59
CA SER A 241 63.52 9.04 49.52
C SER A 241 63.52 9.66 48.13
N SER A 242 62.93 10.84 48.06
CA SER A 242 63.22 11.83 47.04
C SER A 242 64.74 11.98 46.86
N ASN A 243 65.23 11.70 45.65
CA ASN A 243 66.26 12.48 44.99
C ASN A 243 65.98 12.35 43.50
N ASP A 244 65.12 13.25 43.03
CA ASP A 244 64.85 13.46 41.61
C ASP A 244 66.11 14.11 41.02
N GLU A 245 67.04 13.32 40.48
CA GLU A 245 68.21 13.85 39.73
C GLU A 245 67.83 14.32 38.32
N LEU A 246 66.54 14.49 38.02
CA LEU A 246 66.05 15.04 36.75
C LEU A 246 65.60 16.51 36.85
N GLU A 247 65.87 17.20 37.97
CA GLU A 247 65.81 18.68 38.05
C GLU A 247 67.13 19.39 37.71
N GLU A 248 68.22 18.67 37.41
CA GLU A 248 69.44 19.27 36.84
C GLU A 248 69.96 18.45 35.64
N ILE A 249 69.43 18.74 34.43
CA ILE A 249 70.11 18.91 33.12
C ILE A 249 69.08 19.18 32.02
#